data_AF-A0A9J6ECD3-F1
#
_entry.id   AF-A0A9J6ECD3-F1
#
_cell.length_a   1.000
_cell.length_b   1.000
_cell.length_c   1.000
_cell.angle_alpha   90.00
_cell.angle_beta   90.00
_cell.angle_gamma   90.00
#
_symmetry.space_group_name_H-M   'P 1'
#
loop_
_entity.id
_entity.type
_entity.pdbx_description
1 polymer ?
#
loop_
_entity_poly.entity_id
_entity_poly.type
_entity_poly.pdbx_seq_one_letter_code
_entity_poly.pdbx_strand_id
1 'polypeptide(L)'
;MTTGFIVRAASKRIAGAECIAMLQAPNRRAPNHGLIKHLDRGGLYYPTQELVKVIGGLRRYVDCVLSQQRSVKKPFDVCVERSIQELVSLPVLSCSITNSDHRKVLLKVITQNFIKPLFANYAQGKTDMNNTEKFFQRKPLSRKILKL
;
A
#
# COMPACT_ATOMS: atom_id res chain seq x y z
N MET A 1 -7.01 2.30 7.89
CA MET A 1 -5.73 2.78 8.46
C MET A 1 -4.69 3.15 7.40
N THR A 2 -4.46 2.32 6.37
CA THR A 2 -3.44 2.58 5.32
C THR A 2 -3.69 3.82 4.45
N THR A 3 -4.95 4.17 4.22
CA THR A 3 -5.37 5.31 3.39
C THR A 3 -4.93 6.67 3.94
N GLY A 4 -5.05 6.91 5.25
CA GLY A 4 -4.60 8.16 5.87
C GLY A 4 -3.07 8.36 5.83
N PHE A 5 -2.31 7.26 5.89
CA PHE A 5 -0.85 7.31 5.68
C PHE A 5 -0.50 7.75 4.26
N ILE A 6 -1.25 7.29 3.25
CA ILE A 6 -1.04 7.68 1.85
C ILE A 6 -1.29 9.16 1.65
N VAL A 7 -2.35 9.72 2.25
CA VAL A 7 -2.61 11.18 2.22
C VAL A 7 -1.42 11.94 2.79
N ARG A 8 -0.88 11.50 3.93
CA ARG A 8 0.32 12.09 4.55
C ARG A 8 1.58 11.96 3.68
N ALA A 9 1.75 10.83 2.99
CA ALA A 9 2.89 10.61 2.10
C ALA A 9 2.79 11.48 0.84
N ALA A 10 1.58 11.64 0.31
CA ALA A 10 1.30 12.53 -0.82
C ALA A 10 1.53 13.99 -0.45
N SER A 11 1.03 14.45 0.70
CA SER A 11 1.20 15.85 1.14
C SER A 11 2.66 16.26 1.37
N LYS A 12 3.53 15.31 1.73
CA LYS A 12 4.98 15.56 1.87
C LYS A 12 5.72 15.68 0.53
N ARG A 13 5.20 15.06 -0.54
CA ARG A 13 5.89 14.94 -1.83
C ARG A 13 5.32 15.85 -2.91
N ILE A 14 4.11 16.35 -2.70
CA ILE A 14 3.35 17.11 -3.70
C ILE A 14 2.94 18.42 -3.06
N ALA A 15 3.36 19.54 -3.67
CA ALA A 15 3.11 20.88 -3.16
C ALA A 15 1.72 21.44 -3.52
N GLY A 16 0.98 20.79 -4.42
CA GLY A 16 -0.33 21.26 -4.88
C GLY A 16 -1.41 21.14 -3.80
N ALA A 17 -1.90 22.27 -3.28
CA ALA A 17 -2.96 22.30 -2.27
C ALA A 17 -4.25 21.61 -2.75
N GLU A 18 -4.59 21.75 -4.03
CA GLU A 18 -5.75 21.12 -4.64
C GLU A 18 -5.63 19.58 -4.66
N CYS A 19 -4.45 19.06 -5.00
CA CYS A 19 -4.19 17.62 -4.97
C CYS A 19 -4.36 17.04 -3.57
N ILE A 20 -3.96 17.78 -2.53
CA ILE A 20 -4.15 17.37 -1.15
C ILE A 20 -5.63 17.42 -0.79
N ALA A 21 -6.35 18.47 -1.20
CA ALA A 21 -7.79 18.61 -0.96
C ALA A 21 -8.61 17.50 -1.63
N MET A 22 -8.20 17.00 -2.79
CA MET A 22 -8.83 15.83 -3.44
C MET A 22 -8.64 14.53 -2.67
N LEU A 23 -7.53 14.39 -1.95
CA LEU A 23 -7.22 13.18 -1.18
C LEU A 23 -7.78 13.24 0.23
N GLN A 24 -7.93 14.44 0.80
CA GLN A 24 -8.35 14.66 2.17
C GLN A 24 -9.79 15.16 2.24
N ALA A 25 -10.66 14.36 2.86
CA ALA A 25 -11.99 14.81 3.22
C ALA A 25 -11.92 15.75 4.44
N PRO A 26 -12.83 16.74 4.54
CA PRO A 26 -13.00 17.48 5.78
C PRO A 26 -13.36 16.51 6.91
N ASN A 27 -13.00 16.85 8.16
CA ASN A 27 -13.32 16.07 9.35
C ASN A 27 -14.83 16.14 9.65
N ARG A 28 -15.63 15.52 8.78
CA ARG A 28 -17.07 15.37 8.89
C ARG A 28 -17.36 13.97 9.39
N ARG A 29 -18.42 13.83 10.18
CA ARG A 29 -18.90 12.58 10.79
C ARG A 29 -19.48 11.61 9.74
N ALA A 30 -18.72 11.31 8.70
CA ALA A 30 -19.13 10.33 7.70
C ALA A 30 -19.03 8.92 8.33
N PRO A 31 -20.03 8.03 8.16
CA PRO A 31 -20.07 6.73 8.84
C PRO A 31 -18.83 5.86 8.56
N ASN A 32 -18.31 5.96 7.33
CA ASN A 32 -17.10 5.29 6.86
C ASN A 32 -15.80 5.75 7.56
N HIS A 33 -15.83 6.83 8.33
CA HIS A 33 -14.68 7.33 9.09
C HIS A 33 -14.69 6.91 10.57
N GLY A 34 -15.68 6.12 11.01
CA GLY A 34 -15.84 5.73 12.42
C GLY A 34 -14.54 5.19 13.04
N LEU A 35 -13.90 4.22 12.38
CA LEU A 35 -12.65 3.64 12.88
C LEU A 35 -11.50 4.65 12.96
N ILE A 36 -11.35 5.53 11.95
CA ILE A 36 -10.30 6.57 11.97
C ILE A 36 -10.55 7.49 13.16
N LYS A 37 -11.79 7.93 13.36
CA LYS A 37 -12.19 8.80 14.45
C LYS A 37 -11.94 8.19 15.83
N HIS A 38 -12.23 6.90 16.02
CA HIS A 38 -11.96 6.22 17.29
C HIS A 38 -10.47 6.13 17.63
N LEU A 39 -9.61 6.16 16.62
CA LEU A 39 -8.15 6.09 16.77
C LEU A 39 -7.48 7.46 16.71
N ASP A 40 -8.23 8.50 16.31
CA ASP A 40 -7.68 9.82 16.08
C ASP A 40 -7.44 10.54 17.39
N ARG A 41 -6.23 11.09 17.52
CA ARG A 41 -5.81 11.98 18.61
C ARG A 41 -5.50 13.40 18.11
N GLY A 42 -6.07 13.78 16.97
CA GLY A 42 -5.89 15.08 16.32
C GLY A 42 -4.79 15.12 15.25
N GLY A 43 -4.30 13.96 14.80
CA GLY A 43 -3.16 13.85 13.90
C GLY A 43 -3.38 12.95 12.68
N LEU A 44 -4.57 12.37 12.53
CA LEU A 44 -4.90 11.49 11.41
C LEU A 44 -5.52 12.26 10.25
N TYR A 45 -5.15 11.85 9.04
CA TYR A 45 -5.76 12.33 7.81
C TYR A 45 -6.98 11.47 7.46
N TYR A 46 -8.08 12.14 7.12
CA TYR A 46 -9.32 11.51 6.68
C TYR A 46 -9.32 11.44 5.15
N PRO A 47 -9.28 10.25 4.55
CA PRO A 47 -9.24 10.12 3.09
C PRO A 47 -10.61 10.43 2.46
N THR A 48 -10.62 10.86 1.21
CA THR A 48 -11.86 10.92 0.40
C THR A 48 -12.35 9.52 0.00
N GLN A 49 -13.65 9.42 -0.30
CA GLN A 49 -14.24 8.14 -0.74
C GLN A 49 -13.63 7.64 -2.06
N GLU A 50 -13.28 8.56 -2.97
CA GLU A 50 -12.60 8.20 -4.22
C GLU A 50 -11.26 7.53 -3.98
N LEU A 51 -10.43 8.12 -3.11
CA LEU A 51 -9.14 7.54 -2.74
C LEU A 51 -9.31 6.14 -2.13
N VAL A 52 -10.32 5.94 -1.27
CA VAL A 52 -10.62 4.62 -0.70
C VAL A 52 -11.02 3.61 -1.78
N LYS A 53 -11.84 4.00 -2.77
CA LYS A 53 -12.21 3.13 -3.90
C LYS A 53 -11.01 2.75 -4.76
N VAL A 54 -10.15 3.73 -5.09
CA VAL A 54 -8.91 3.49 -5.86
C VAL A 54 -8.00 2.51 -5.13
N ILE A 55 -7.78 2.72 -3.83
CA ILE A 55 -6.96 1.83 -3.01
C ILE A 55 -7.58 0.43 -2.90
N GLY A 56 -8.90 0.33 -2.79
CA GLY A 56 -9.61 -0.95 -2.81
C GLY A 56 -9.42 -1.71 -4.12
N GLY A 57 -9.46 -1.00 -5.26
CA GLY A 57 -9.15 -1.56 -6.58
C GLY A 57 -7.70 -2.04 -6.69
N LEU A 58 -6.74 -1.19 -6.28
CA LEU A 58 -5.31 -1.54 -6.25
C LEU A 58 -5.03 -2.76 -5.39
N ARG A 59 -5.71 -2.90 -4.24
CA ARG A 59 -5.56 -4.08 -3.38
C ARG A 59 -5.97 -5.35 -4.13
N ARG A 60 -7.17 -5.36 -4.73
CA ARG A 60 -7.66 -6.51 -5.51
C ARG A 60 -6.73 -6.84 -6.67
N TYR A 61 -6.22 -5.82 -7.35
CA TYR A 61 -5.24 -5.99 -8.43
C TYR A 61 -3.96 -6.68 -7.93
N VAL A 62 -3.38 -6.19 -6.83
CA VAL A 62 -2.18 -6.80 -6.22
C VAL A 62 -2.46 -8.23 -5.77
N ASP A 63 -3.60 -8.50 -5.14
CA ASP A 63 -4.00 -9.86 -4.72
C ASP A 63 -4.05 -10.81 -5.93
N CYS A 64 -4.62 -10.37 -7.07
CA CYS A 64 -4.61 -11.14 -8.32
C CYS A 64 -3.19 -11.39 -8.83
N VAL A 65 -2.32 -10.37 -8.86
CA VAL A 65 -0.94 -10.54 -9.34
C VAL A 65 -0.14 -11.49 -8.44
N LEU A 66 -0.28 -11.34 -7.12
CA LEU A 66 0.38 -12.20 -6.14
C LEU A 66 -0.13 -13.64 -6.19
N SER A 67 -1.36 -13.88 -6.64
CA SER A 67 -1.90 -15.23 -6.85
C SER A 67 -1.32 -15.93 -8.08
N GLN A 68 -0.91 -15.17 -9.11
CA GLN A 68 -0.46 -15.71 -10.39
C GLN A 68 1.04 -16.11 -10.42
N GLN A 69 1.76 -15.89 -9.30
CA GLN A 69 3.12 -16.31 -8.84
C GLN A 69 4.27 -16.70 -9.80
N ARG A 70 4.07 -17.06 -11.08
CA ARG A 70 5.01 -17.91 -11.82
C ARG A 70 5.89 -17.26 -12.89
N SER A 71 5.83 -15.95 -13.19
CA SER A 71 6.60 -15.47 -14.35
C SER A 71 7.05 -14.01 -14.39
N VAL A 72 6.66 -13.16 -13.44
CA VAL A 72 6.98 -11.72 -13.57
C VAL A 72 8.36 -11.40 -13.01
N LYS A 73 9.32 -11.11 -13.89
CA LYS A 73 10.59 -10.46 -13.51
C LYS A 73 10.26 -9.07 -12.94
N LYS A 74 10.68 -8.79 -11.70
CA LYS A 74 10.40 -7.54 -10.96
C LYS A 74 8.89 -7.24 -10.82
N PRO A 75 8.13 -8.06 -10.06
CA PRO A 75 6.67 -7.95 -9.98
C PRO A 75 6.21 -6.62 -9.37
N PHE A 76 7.00 -6.02 -8.48
CA PHE A 76 6.71 -4.72 -7.90
C PHE A 76 6.68 -3.60 -8.95
N ASP A 77 7.76 -3.46 -9.72
CA ASP A 77 7.90 -2.37 -10.71
C ASP A 77 6.82 -2.48 -11.78
N VAL A 78 6.59 -3.68 -12.30
CA VAL A 78 5.53 -3.97 -13.29
C VAL A 78 4.15 -3.65 -12.74
N CYS A 79 3.85 -4.01 -11.49
CA CYS A 79 2.56 -3.67 -10.87
C CYS A 79 2.38 -2.17 -10.74
N VAL A 80 3.41 -1.45 -10.31
CA VAL A 80 3.36 0.01 -10.13
C VAL A 80 3.14 0.69 -11.48
N GLU A 81 3.91 0.33 -12.51
CA GLU A 81 3.80 0.92 -13.84
C GLU A 81 2.43 0.67 -14.49
N ARG A 82 1.96 -0.58 -14.49
CA ARG A 82 0.63 -0.92 -15.01
C ARG A 82 -0.48 -0.21 -14.25
N SER A 83 -0.40 -0.15 -12.93
CA SER A 83 -1.38 0.56 -12.11
C SER A 83 -1.44 2.05 -12.44
N ILE A 84 -0.29 2.69 -12.69
CA ILE A 84 -0.24 4.11 -13.07
C ILE A 84 -0.87 4.31 -14.44
N GLN A 85 -0.55 3.46 -15.43
CA GLN A 85 -1.12 3.54 -16.78
C GLN A 85 -2.65 3.46 -16.76
N GLU A 86 -3.21 2.49 -16.03
CA GLU A 86 -4.66 2.32 -15.89
C GLU A 86 -5.30 3.46 -15.08
N LEU A 87 -4.66 3.95 -14.03
CA LEU A 87 -5.23 5.05 -13.24
C LEU A 87 -5.21 6.40 -13.98
N VAL A 88 -4.28 6.59 -14.91
CA VAL A 88 -4.24 7.79 -15.76
C VAL A 88 -5.39 7.78 -16.78
N SER A 89 -5.76 6.62 -17.33
CA SER A 89 -6.87 6.52 -18.30
C SER A 89 -8.24 6.73 -17.66
N LEU A 90 -8.38 6.40 -16.37
CA LEU A 90 -9.62 6.59 -15.62
C LEU A 90 -9.81 8.06 -15.19
N PRO A 91 -11.02 8.62 -15.15
CA PRO A 91 -11.28 9.97 -14.66
C PRO A 91 -11.36 10.03 -13.12
N VAL A 92 -10.29 9.57 -12.44
CA VAL A 92 -10.20 9.56 -10.97
C VAL A 92 -9.05 10.42 -10.48
N LEU A 93 -9.25 11.13 -9.36
CA LEU A 93 -8.23 12.01 -8.76
C LEU A 93 -7.69 13.04 -9.76
N SER A 94 -8.59 13.68 -10.52
CA SER A 94 -8.27 14.68 -11.54
C SER A 94 -8.10 16.07 -10.93
N CYS A 95 -6.88 16.60 -10.99
CA CYS A 95 -6.56 17.96 -10.57
C CYS A 95 -6.89 18.98 -11.68
N SER A 96 -7.28 20.21 -11.32
CA SER A 96 -7.45 21.31 -12.29
C SER A 96 -6.16 21.71 -13.00
N ILE A 97 -5.00 21.39 -12.39
CA ILE A 97 -3.69 21.52 -13.04
C ILE A 97 -3.64 20.54 -14.21
N THR A 98 -3.86 21.04 -15.41
CA THR A 98 -3.91 20.33 -16.70
C THR A 98 -2.58 19.70 -17.14
N ASN A 99 -1.59 19.62 -16.25
CA ASN A 99 -0.32 18.98 -16.54
C ASN A 99 -0.43 17.46 -16.31
N SER A 100 -0.45 16.70 -17.41
CA SER A 100 -0.55 15.24 -17.36
C SER A 100 0.56 14.59 -16.51
N ASP A 101 1.74 15.21 -16.44
CA ASP A 101 2.86 14.70 -15.66
C ASP A 101 2.68 14.92 -14.17
N HIS A 102 2.01 16.00 -13.76
CA HIS A 102 1.66 16.23 -12.36
C HIS A 102 0.78 15.10 -11.81
N ARG A 103 -0.22 14.70 -12.59
CA ARG A 103 -1.12 13.61 -12.25
C ARG A 103 -0.39 12.26 -12.17
N LYS A 104 0.51 11.98 -13.12
CA LYS A 104 1.35 10.77 -13.08
C LYS A 104 2.22 10.72 -11.82
N VAL A 105 2.82 11.84 -11.42
CA VAL A 105 3.63 11.93 -10.18
C VAL A 105 2.77 11.64 -8.96
N LEU A 106 1.57 12.22 -8.87
CA LEU A 106 0.61 11.95 -7.79
C LEU A 106 0.26 10.47 -7.70
N LEU A 107 -0.16 9.88 -8.82
CA LEU A 107 -0.54 8.47 -8.88
C LEU A 107 0.65 7.57 -8.54
N LYS A 108 1.86 7.89 -9.00
CA LYS A 108 3.09 7.16 -8.67
C LYS A 108 3.36 7.17 -7.16
N VAL A 109 3.19 8.31 -6.49
CA VAL A 109 3.36 8.39 -5.03
C VAL A 109 2.32 7.53 -4.32
N ILE A 110 1.07 7.55 -4.75
CA ILE A 110 -0.01 6.75 -4.16
C ILE A 110 0.26 5.25 -4.36
N THR A 111 0.50 4.82 -5.60
CA THR A 111 0.68 3.41 -5.95
C THR A 111 1.92 2.85 -5.29
N GLN A 112 3.06 3.54 -5.33
CA GLN A 112 4.29 3.05 -4.70
C GLN A 112 4.15 2.91 -3.18
N ASN A 113 3.57 3.91 -2.50
CA ASN A 113 3.41 3.85 -1.04
C ASN A 113 2.38 2.80 -0.60
N PHE A 114 1.41 2.46 -1.45
CA PHE A 114 0.43 1.44 -1.14
C PHE A 114 0.89 0.01 -1.49
N ILE A 115 1.46 -0.18 -2.69
CA ILE A 115 1.85 -1.51 -3.20
C ILE A 115 3.09 -2.02 -2.45
N LYS A 116 4.05 -1.15 -2.10
CA LYS A 116 5.29 -1.55 -1.42
C LYS A 116 5.04 -2.34 -0.12
N PRO A 117 4.24 -1.86 0.84
CA PRO A 117 3.97 -2.63 2.06
C PRO A 117 3.20 -3.93 1.79
N LEU A 118 2.35 -4.00 0.76
CA LEU A 118 1.66 -5.26 0.41
C LEU A 118 2.66 -6.34 -0.04
N PHE A 119 3.60 -5.98 -0.91
CA PHE A 119 4.66 -6.89 -1.36
C PHE A 119 5.60 -7.27 -0.22
N ALA A 120 5.98 -6.31 0.64
CA ALA A 120 6.82 -6.58 1.80
C ALA A 120 6.15 -7.57 2.77
N ASN A 121 4.88 -7.34 3.10
CA ASN A 121 4.11 -8.23 3.98
C ASN A 121 3.95 -9.63 3.37
N TYR A 122 3.69 -9.71 2.06
CA TYR A 122 3.59 -10.98 1.35
C TYR A 122 4.91 -11.77 1.37
N ALA A 123 6.03 -11.11 1.08
CA ALA A 123 7.36 -11.71 1.10
C ALA A 123 7.76 -12.16 2.52
N GLN A 124 7.43 -11.35 3.54
CA GLN A 124 7.64 -11.70 4.94
C GLN A 124 6.81 -12.93 5.33
N GLY A 125 5.52 -12.97 4.99
CA GLY A 125 4.67 -14.14 5.25
C GLY A 125 5.21 -15.43 4.61
N LYS A 126 5.77 -15.36 3.39
CA LYS A 126 6.45 -16.50 2.77
C LYS A 126 7.74 -16.90 3.48
N THR A 127 8.51 -15.93 3.97
CA THR A 127 9.75 -16.18 4.72
C THR A 127 9.45 -16.82 6.08
N ASP A 128 8.38 -16.37 6.75
CA ASP A 128 7.95 -16.91 8.05
C ASP A 128 7.44 -18.35 7.90
N MET A 129 6.64 -18.65 6.85
CA MET A 129 6.25 -20.02 6.51
C MET A 129 7.44 -20.93 6.20
N ASN A 130 8.46 -20.42 5.51
CA ASN A 130 9.66 -21.22 5.20
C ASN A 130 10.62 -21.33 6.40
N ASN A 131 10.50 -20.44 7.41
CA ASN A 131 11.33 -20.49 8.61
C ASN A 131 10.91 -21.61 9.57
N THR A 132 9.65 -22.06 9.57
CA THR A 132 9.24 -23.22 10.38
C THR A 132 9.98 -24.50 9.97
N GLU A 133 10.36 -24.64 8.70
CA GLU A 133 11.19 -25.76 8.23
C GLU A 133 12.62 -25.71 8.77
N LYS A 134 13.16 -24.52 9.08
CA LYS A 134 14.54 -24.36 9.58
C LYS A 134 14.73 -24.79 11.04
N PHE A 135 13.66 -24.86 11.83
CA PHE A 135 13.76 -25.35 13.22
C PHE A 135 14.06 -26.85 13.31
N PHE A 136 13.81 -27.62 12.24
CA PHE A 136 14.13 -29.05 12.18
C PHE A 136 15.62 -29.35 11.97
N GLN A 137 16.45 -28.35 11.66
CA GLN A 137 17.91 -28.51 11.53
C GLN A 137 18.69 -28.28 12.84
N ARG A 138 18.02 -28.20 13.99
CA ARG A 138 18.72 -28.21 15.29
C ARG A 138 19.33 -29.60 15.51
N LYS A 139 20.63 -29.65 15.80
CA LYS A 139 21.35 -30.89 16.13
C LYS A 139 20.55 -31.69 17.17
N PRO A 140 20.41 -33.02 17.01
CA PRO A 140 19.69 -33.84 17.98
C PRO A 140 20.28 -33.66 19.38
N LEU A 141 19.41 -33.53 20.38
CA LEU A 141 19.76 -33.40 21.80
C LEU A 141 20.63 -34.57 22.31
N SER A 142 20.68 -35.70 21.59
CA SER A 142 21.48 -36.88 21.93
C SER A 142 23.00 -36.65 21.93
N ARG A 143 23.51 -35.56 21.35
CA ARG A 143 24.94 -35.21 21.41
C ARG A 143 25.32 -34.33 22.62
N LYS A 144 24.40 -34.07 23.55
CA LYS A 144 24.67 -33.40 24.85
C LYS A 144 24.75 -34.39 26.03
N ILE A 145 25.11 -35.65 25.81
CA ILE A 145 25.51 -36.52 26.92
C ILE A 145 26.97 -36.18 27.26
N LEU A 146 27.16 -35.52 28.42
CA LEU A 146 28.46 -35.37 29.07
C LEU A 146 29.13 -36.75 29.14
N LYS A 147 30.31 -36.89 28.55
CA LYS A 147 31.20 -37.98 28.91
C LYS A 147 31.66 -37.71 30.35
N LEU A 148 31.18 -38.52 31.28
CA LEU A 148 31.77 -38.69 32.61
C LEU A 148 33.13 -39.36 32.48
#